data_AF-A0A7S3BV09-F1
#
_entry.id   AF-A0A7S3BV09-F1
#
_cell.length_a   1.000
_cell.length_b   1.000
_cell.length_c   1.000
_cell.angle_alpha   90.00
_cell.angle_beta   90.00
_cell.angle_gamma   90.00
#
_symmetry.space_group_name_H-M   'P 1'
#
loop_
_entity.id
_entity.type
_entity.pdbx_description
1 polymer ?
#
loop_
_entity_poly.entity_id
_entity_poly.type
_entity_poly.pdbx_seq_one_letter_code
_entity_poly.pdbx_strand_id
1 'polypeptide(L)'
;PARRRRAVWPGGGGGWGGGEPCAQAARLAKAAKRKDAVALAEVLEEATLIVKKCYSEMPSYDALVKAMLAHGVWTLYDHCYFTVGVPVKPMLAKPTNGVREVLDRFDGIEFTCEYKYDGERAQIHISESGEVAIYSRNSENSTAKYPDLVSIVKRAIKPGVGACVLDGEAVAIDRTTSPPTILPFQQLMNRKRKDVEEKDIEIKACMFAFDCLYLGNESLMTTPLAERREKLYSAFNVMPGEFEFAKTHTSGDADEIARFLDESVNASTEGLIIKTMHGADAHYEPSRRSLNWLKLKKDYCDGMGDSVDLVPVAALFWQRQ
;
A
#
# COMPACT_ATOMS: atom_id res chain seq x y z
N PRO A 1 19.80 21.36 9.02
CA PRO A 1 19.93 21.40 7.55
C PRO A 1 20.60 20.11 7.04
N ALA A 2 19.84 19.02 7.00
CA ALA A 2 20.34 17.73 6.53
C ALA A 2 20.33 17.73 4.99
N ARG A 3 21.47 17.44 4.37
CA ARG A 3 21.59 17.23 2.92
C ARG A 3 20.72 16.04 2.54
N ARG A 4 19.51 16.32 2.07
CA ARG A 4 18.60 15.33 1.47
C ARG A 4 19.29 14.73 0.25
N ARG A 5 19.58 13.43 0.30
CA ARG A 5 19.99 12.71 -0.91
C ARG A 5 18.78 12.75 -1.85
N ARG A 6 18.94 13.43 -2.99
CA ARG A 6 18.00 13.31 -4.11
C ARG A 6 17.88 11.82 -4.41
N ALA A 7 16.69 11.24 -4.23
CA ALA A 7 16.41 9.91 -4.74
C ALA A 7 16.46 10.00 -6.27
N VAL A 8 17.61 9.68 -6.86
CA VAL A 8 17.73 9.43 -8.29
C VAL A 8 17.23 8.02 -8.52
N TRP A 9 16.13 7.88 -9.25
CA TRP A 9 15.54 6.60 -9.58
C TRP A 9 16.28 5.92 -10.75
N PRO A 10 16.71 4.66 -10.64
CA PRO A 10 17.10 3.81 -11.77
C PRO A 10 15.95 2.85 -12.10
N GLY A 11 15.28 2.99 -13.24
CA GLY A 11 14.28 1.99 -13.68
C GLY A 11 13.22 2.53 -14.62
N GLY A 12 13.50 2.46 -15.91
CA GLY A 12 12.68 2.90 -17.02
C GLY A 12 13.61 3.44 -18.10
N GLY A 13 13.93 2.62 -19.11
CA GLY A 13 14.81 3.00 -20.22
C GLY A 13 14.33 4.31 -20.86
N GLY A 14 15.05 5.38 -20.57
CA GLY A 14 14.60 6.75 -20.75
C GLY A 14 15.03 7.57 -19.55
N GLY A 15 16.33 7.88 -19.47
CA GLY A 15 16.83 8.82 -18.47
C GLY A 15 16.07 10.15 -18.61
N TRP A 16 15.20 10.45 -17.65
CA TRP A 16 14.60 11.77 -17.52
C TRP A 16 15.74 12.71 -17.18
N GLY A 17 16.24 13.41 -18.19
CA GLY A 17 17.32 14.37 -18.05
C GLY A 17 16.94 15.35 -16.96
N GLY A 18 17.74 15.39 -15.89
CA GLY A 18 17.62 16.37 -14.82
C GLY A 18 17.93 17.76 -15.36
N GLY A 19 17.00 18.34 -16.11
CA GLY A 19 17.02 19.74 -16.47
C GLY A 19 16.76 20.59 -15.24
N GLU A 20 17.42 21.73 -15.14
CA GLU A 20 17.09 22.70 -14.10
C GLU A 20 15.63 23.17 -14.27
N PRO A 21 14.89 23.41 -13.18
CA PRO A 21 13.50 23.89 -13.23
C PRO A 21 13.29 25.12 -14.14
N CYS A 22 14.30 25.98 -14.22
CA CYS A 22 14.32 27.15 -15.09
C CYS A 22 14.35 26.78 -16.60
N ALA A 23 15.02 25.68 -16.95
CA ALA A 23 15.11 25.19 -18.33
C ALA A 23 13.78 24.55 -18.80
N GLN A 24 13.07 23.82 -17.93
CA GLN A 24 11.78 23.21 -18.26
C GLN A 24 10.67 24.27 -18.44
N ALA A 25 10.63 25.28 -17.57
CA ALA A 25 9.73 26.43 -17.74
C ALA A 25 10.00 27.19 -19.06
N ALA A 26 11.28 27.37 -19.43
CA ALA A 26 11.65 27.97 -20.70
C ALA A 26 11.27 27.09 -21.91
N ARG A 27 11.37 25.76 -21.81
CA ARG A 27 10.89 24.81 -22.84
C ARG A 27 9.38 24.95 -23.06
N LEU A 28 8.59 24.98 -21.99
CA LEU A 28 7.14 25.17 -22.07
C LEU A 28 6.79 26.48 -22.77
N ALA A 29 7.40 27.59 -22.35
CA ALA A 29 7.17 28.91 -22.94
C ALA A 29 7.55 28.95 -24.43
N LYS A 30 8.65 28.29 -24.80
CA LYS A 30 9.11 28.19 -26.19
C LYS A 30 8.20 27.33 -27.06
N ALA A 31 7.75 26.18 -26.57
CA ALA A 31 6.82 25.30 -27.27
C ALA A 31 5.46 25.98 -27.51
N ALA A 32 4.91 26.63 -26.48
CA ALA A 32 3.68 27.41 -26.56
C ALA A 32 3.81 28.56 -27.57
N LYS A 33 4.92 29.32 -27.53
CA LYS A 33 5.16 30.43 -28.46
C LYS A 33 5.30 29.98 -29.91
N ARG A 34 5.83 28.77 -30.15
CA ARG A 34 6.00 28.19 -31.49
C ARG A 34 4.77 27.46 -32.01
N LYS A 35 3.69 27.35 -31.21
CA LYS A 35 2.50 26.52 -31.50
C LYS A 35 2.88 25.06 -31.84
N ASP A 36 3.96 24.57 -31.23
CA ASP A 36 4.41 23.19 -31.41
C ASP A 36 3.59 22.29 -30.47
N ALA A 37 2.55 21.68 -31.02
CA ALA A 37 1.60 20.89 -30.25
C ALA A 37 2.23 19.63 -29.64
N VAL A 38 3.20 19.02 -30.33
CA VAL A 38 3.88 17.80 -29.87
C VAL A 38 4.80 18.12 -28.70
N ALA A 39 5.67 19.13 -28.86
CA ALA A 39 6.55 19.54 -27.78
C ALA A 39 5.79 20.07 -26.56
N LEU A 40 4.62 20.70 -26.76
CA LEU A 40 3.76 21.12 -25.66
C LEU A 40 3.14 19.92 -24.93
N ALA A 41 2.66 18.91 -25.66
CA ALA A 41 2.09 17.71 -25.07
C ALA A 41 3.10 16.94 -24.20
N GLU A 42 4.33 16.76 -24.69
CA GLU A 42 5.41 16.10 -23.95
C GLU A 42 5.71 16.80 -22.61
N VAL A 43 5.82 18.13 -22.62
CA VAL A 43 6.11 18.90 -21.40
C VAL A 43 4.93 18.86 -20.43
N LEU A 44 3.69 18.87 -20.93
CA LEU A 44 2.50 18.75 -20.08
C LEU A 44 2.36 17.35 -19.48
N GLU A 45 2.75 16.31 -20.21
CA GLU A 45 2.79 14.94 -19.71
C GLU A 45 3.81 14.80 -18.57
N GLU A 46 5.03 15.34 -18.75
CA GLU A 46 6.05 15.37 -17.69
C GLU A 46 5.53 16.09 -16.44
N ALA A 47 4.96 17.29 -16.59
CA ALA A 47 4.37 18.03 -15.47
C ALA A 47 3.22 17.26 -14.79
N THR A 48 2.40 16.56 -15.57
CA THR A 48 1.30 15.73 -15.06
C THR A 48 1.83 14.56 -14.23
N LEU A 49 2.92 13.92 -14.65
CA LEU A 49 3.57 12.85 -13.89
C LEU A 49 4.08 13.36 -12.54
N ILE A 50 4.65 14.57 -12.50
CA ILE A 50 5.10 15.21 -11.26
C ILE A 50 3.95 15.41 -10.28
N VAL A 51 2.86 16.01 -10.77
CA VAL A 51 1.65 16.25 -9.98
C VAL A 51 1.07 14.94 -9.45
N LYS A 52 0.93 13.92 -10.31
CA LYS A 52 0.40 12.60 -9.92
C LYS A 52 1.25 11.93 -8.85
N LYS A 53 2.57 11.98 -8.99
CA LYS A 53 3.49 11.39 -8.00
C LYS A 53 3.44 12.13 -6.67
N CYS A 54 3.54 13.45 -6.67
CA CYS A 54 3.42 14.26 -5.44
C CYS A 54 2.09 14.02 -4.72
N TYR A 55 0.98 13.96 -5.46
CA TYR A 55 -0.33 13.63 -4.88
C TYR A 55 -0.40 12.20 -4.35
N SER A 56 0.31 11.25 -4.96
CA SER A 56 0.31 9.88 -4.49
C SER A 56 1.10 9.73 -3.18
N GLU A 57 2.18 10.50 -3.00
CA GLU A 57 2.96 10.57 -1.76
C GLU A 57 2.31 11.44 -0.66
N MET A 58 1.56 12.47 -1.07
CA MET A 58 0.86 13.42 -0.21
C MET A 58 -0.51 13.77 -0.83
N PRO A 59 -1.57 12.97 -0.57
CA PRO A 59 -2.88 13.08 -1.17
C PRO A 59 -3.71 14.22 -0.54
N SER A 60 -3.19 15.44 -0.65
CA SER A 60 -3.83 16.68 -0.21
C SER A 60 -3.77 17.70 -1.34
N TYR A 61 -4.93 18.00 -1.94
CA TYR A 61 -5.01 19.04 -2.95
C TYR A 61 -4.64 20.42 -2.38
N ASP A 62 -5.01 20.69 -1.13
CA ASP A 62 -4.66 21.95 -0.47
C ASP A 62 -3.16 22.16 -0.38
N ALA A 63 -2.41 21.13 0.03
CA ALA A 63 -0.95 21.21 0.10
C ALA A 63 -0.34 21.34 -1.30
N LEU A 64 -0.82 20.52 -2.24
CA LEU A 64 -0.32 20.45 -3.60
C LEU A 64 -0.54 21.77 -4.37
N VAL A 65 -1.74 22.35 -4.32
CA VAL A 65 -2.08 23.60 -5.00
C VAL A 65 -1.29 24.76 -4.39
N LYS A 66 -1.17 24.84 -3.06
CA LYS A 66 -0.35 25.86 -2.39
C LYS A 66 1.11 25.79 -2.83
N ALA A 67 1.71 24.60 -2.83
CA ALA A 67 3.10 24.40 -3.24
C ALA A 67 3.31 24.71 -4.73
N MET A 68 2.38 24.27 -5.60
CA MET A 68 2.46 24.51 -7.03
C MET A 68 2.37 26.01 -7.38
N LEU A 69 1.51 26.78 -6.70
CA LEU A 69 1.40 28.23 -6.88
C LEU A 69 2.64 28.98 -6.38
N ALA A 70 3.26 28.51 -5.29
CA ALA A 70 4.41 29.17 -4.68
C ALA A 70 5.75 28.85 -5.38
N HIS A 71 5.92 27.62 -5.88
CA HIS A 71 7.22 27.10 -6.33
C HIS A 71 7.21 26.60 -7.78
N GLY A 72 6.04 26.41 -8.39
CA GLY A 72 5.87 25.82 -9.71
C GLY A 72 5.86 24.28 -9.68
N VAL A 73 5.49 23.68 -10.81
CA VAL A 73 5.33 22.21 -10.92
C VAL A 73 6.65 21.45 -10.89
N TRP A 74 7.73 22.02 -11.43
CA TRP A 74 9.01 21.32 -11.64
C TRP A 74 9.80 21.04 -10.35
N THR A 75 9.50 21.77 -9.27
CA THR A 75 10.12 21.64 -7.94
C THR A 75 9.17 21.03 -6.91
N LEU A 76 7.99 20.58 -7.34
CA LEU A 76 6.92 20.17 -6.43
C LEU A 76 7.34 19.03 -5.48
N TYR A 77 8.25 18.14 -5.92
CA TYR A 77 8.81 17.05 -5.11
C TYR A 77 9.58 17.52 -3.87
N ASP A 78 10.14 18.73 -3.90
CA ASP A 78 10.86 19.29 -2.75
C ASP A 78 9.89 19.76 -1.63
N HIS A 79 8.61 19.92 -1.98
CA HIS A 79 7.57 20.51 -1.12
C HIS A 79 6.42 19.55 -0.78
N CYS A 80 6.11 18.60 -1.67
CA CYS A 80 5.04 17.62 -1.52
C CYS A 80 5.63 16.21 -1.60
N TYR A 81 6.06 15.70 -0.46
CA TYR A 81 6.68 14.39 -0.32
C TYR A 81 6.12 13.67 0.91
N PHE A 82 6.28 12.35 0.94
CA PHE A 82 5.76 11.53 2.03
C PHE A 82 6.21 12.01 3.42
N THR A 83 5.23 12.24 4.30
CA THR A 83 5.45 12.83 5.63
C THR A 83 4.60 12.09 6.66
N VAL A 84 5.17 11.77 7.81
CA VAL A 84 4.45 11.12 8.93
C VAL A 84 3.27 11.99 9.37
N GLY A 85 2.10 11.37 9.63
CA GLY A 85 0.85 12.06 9.91
C GLY A 85 0.04 12.49 8.67
N VAL A 86 0.58 12.30 7.46
CA VAL A 86 -0.16 12.47 6.21
C VAL A 86 -0.20 11.13 5.49
N PRO A 87 -1.37 10.58 5.15
CA PRO A 87 -1.45 9.27 4.50
C PRO A 87 -0.75 9.28 3.16
N VAL A 88 -0.19 8.15 2.72
CA VAL A 88 0.32 7.91 1.37
C VAL A 88 -0.65 6.99 0.62
N LYS A 89 -0.83 7.22 -0.69
CA LYS A 89 -1.69 6.34 -1.49
C LYS A 89 -1.12 4.92 -1.51
N PRO A 90 -1.97 3.91 -1.32
CA PRO A 90 -1.50 2.53 -1.21
C PRO A 90 -0.91 2.01 -2.52
N MET A 91 0.11 1.15 -2.42
CA MET A 91 0.53 0.28 -3.52
C MET A 91 -0.55 -0.77 -3.81
N LEU A 92 -0.80 -1.06 -5.10
CA LEU A 92 -1.88 -1.94 -5.55
C LEU A 92 -1.35 -3.19 -6.24
N ALA A 93 -2.06 -4.31 -6.07
CA ALA A 93 -1.71 -5.58 -6.70
C ALA A 93 -2.47 -5.82 -8.02
N LYS A 94 -1.79 -6.44 -8.99
CA LYS A 94 -2.40 -6.91 -10.25
C LYS A 94 -2.98 -8.33 -10.08
N PRO A 95 -4.20 -8.62 -10.60
CA PRO A 95 -4.71 -10.00 -10.58
C PRO A 95 -3.85 -10.93 -11.44
N THR A 96 -3.77 -12.19 -11.02
CA THR A 96 -3.06 -13.29 -11.68
C THR A 96 -3.91 -14.56 -11.61
N ASN A 97 -3.96 -15.32 -12.70
CA ASN A 97 -4.93 -16.41 -12.90
C ASN A 97 -4.40 -17.80 -12.53
N GLY A 98 -3.24 -17.88 -11.87
CA GLY A 98 -2.72 -19.16 -11.40
C GLY A 98 -1.26 -19.11 -10.97
N VAL A 99 -0.84 -20.16 -10.27
CA VAL A 99 0.54 -20.32 -9.78
C VAL A 99 1.55 -20.31 -10.94
N ARG A 100 1.21 -20.93 -12.08
CA ARG A 100 2.10 -20.98 -13.24
C ARG A 100 2.38 -19.59 -13.83
N GLU A 101 1.36 -18.74 -13.92
CA GLU A 101 1.54 -17.35 -14.38
C GLU A 101 2.45 -16.55 -13.42
N VAL A 102 2.35 -16.80 -12.11
CA VAL A 102 3.27 -16.21 -11.11
C VAL A 102 4.71 -16.65 -11.38
N LEU A 103 4.95 -17.96 -11.57
CA LEU A 103 6.29 -18.49 -11.81
C LEU A 103 6.89 -18.00 -13.13
N ASP A 104 6.11 -18.01 -14.21
CA ASP A 104 6.56 -17.49 -15.51
C ASP A 104 6.89 -15.99 -15.43
N ARG A 105 6.16 -15.23 -14.61
CA ARG A 105 6.36 -13.78 -14.41
C ARG A 105 7.61 -13.45 -13.60
N PHE A 106 7.93 -14.29 -12.62
CA PHE A 106 9.05 -14.10 -11.69
C PHE A 106 10.20 -15.08 -11.93
N ASP A 107 10.32 -15.63 -13.14
CA ASP A 107 11.46 -16.48 -13.50
C ASP A 107 12.79 -15.76 -13.24
N GLY A 108 13.66 -16.39 -12.47
CA GLY A 108 14.93 -15.81 -12.02
C GLY A 108 14.82 -14.63 -11.03
N ILE A 109 13.63 -14.32 -10.50
CA ILE A 109 13.40 -13.25 -9.53
C ILE A 109 12.92 -13.85 -8.22
N GLU A 110 13.58 -13.51 -7.11
CA GLU A 110 13.10 -13.93 -5.79
C GLU A 110 11.86 -13.12 -5.36
N PHE A 111 10.82 -13.84 -4.96
CA PHE A 111 9.56 -13.28 -4.49
C PHE A 111 9.06 -14.01 -3.25
N THR A 112 8.16 -13.35 -2.53
CA THR A 112 7.52 -13.86 -1.32
C THR A 112 6.02 -13.88 -1.52
N CYS A 113 5.36 -14.91 -1.01
CA CYS A 113 3.92 -15.02 -0.94
C CYS A 113 3.48 -14.64 0.48
N GLU A 114 2.45 -13.82 0.60
CA GLU A 114 1.84 -13.43 1.87
C GLU A 114 0.35 -13.77 1.86
N TYR A 115 -0.22 -14.10 3.01
CA TYR A 115 -1.67 -14.23 3.12
C TYR A 115 -2.37 -12.94 2.70
N LYS A 116 -3.37 -13.07 1.83
CA LYS A 116 -4.26 -11.98 1.43
C LYS A 116 -5.44 -11.94 2.39
N TYR A 117 -5.24 -11.27 3.53
CA TYR A 117 -6.27 -11.07 4.54
C TYR A 117 -7.53 -10.37 3.98
N ASP A 118 -8.69 -10.76 4.50
CA ASP A 118 -10.01 -10.21 4.16
C ASP A 118 -10.45 -9.22 5.25
N GLY A 119 -10.11 -7.94 5.07
CA GLY A 119 -10.27 -6.93 6.10
C GLY A 119 -10.41 -5.52 5.54
N GLU A 120 -10.08 -4.54 6.37
CA GLU A 120 -9.88 -3.16 5.93
C GLU A 120 -8.41 -2.78 6.00
N ARG A 121 -7.83 -2.41 4.85
CA ARG A 121 -6.49 -1.85 4.81
C ARG A 121 -6.36 -0.64 5.74
N ALA A 122 -5.39 -0.71 6.63
CA ALA A 122 -5.12 0.25 7.68
C ALA A 122 -3.67 0.72 7.58
N GLN A 123 -3.47 1.96 7.17
CA GLN A 123 -2.17 2.63 7.18
C GLN A 123 -2.00 3.36 8.51
N ILE A 124 -1.05 2.90 9.31
CA ILE A 124 -0.84 3.38 10.69
C ILE A 124 0.35 4.32 10.69
N HIS A 125 0.13 5.56 11.14
CA HIS A 125 1.18 6.53 11.39
C HIS A 125 1.38 6.68 12.89
N ILE A 126 2.62 6.56 13.33
CA ILE A 126 3.05 6.77 14.70
C ILE A 126 4.00 7.97 14.68
N SER A 127 3.63 9.06 15.35
CA SER A 127 4.46 10.26 15.43
C SER A 127 5.64 10.06 16.40
N GLU A 128 6.59 11.00 16.40
CA GLU A 128 7.70 11.02 17.36
C GLU A 128 7.21 11.15 18.82
N SER A 129 6.03 11.75 19.03
CA SER A 129 5.40 11.83 20.36
C SER A 129 4.62 10.57 20.75
N GLY A 130 4.53 9.57 19.86
CA GLY A 130 3.76 8.34 20.07
C GLY A 130 2.25 8.49 19.81
N GLU A 131 1.82 9.57 19.16
CA GLU A 131 0.44 9.68 18.69
C GLU A 131 0.22 8.75 17.49
N VAL A 132 -0.92 8.04 17.49
CA VAL A 132 -1.27 7.08 16.46
C VAL A 132 -2.43 7.62 15.64
N ALA A 133 -2.27 7.63 14.32
CA ALA A 133 -3.31 7.91 13.35
C ALA A 133 -3.46 6.72 12.41
N ILE A 134 -4.71 6.34 12.10
CA ILE A 134 -5.04 5.23 11.21
C ILE A 134 -5.80 5.77 10.02
N TYR A 135 -5.34 5.45 8.81
CA TYR A 135 -5.97 5.86 7.57
C TYR A 135 -6.45 4.66 6.77
N SER A 136 -7.64 4.78 6.19
CA SER A 136 -8.18 3.77 5.28
C SER A 136 -7.44 3.77 3.95
N ARG A 137 -7.71 2.75 3.13
CA ARG A 137 -7.27 2.67 1.73
C ARG A 137 -7.46 3.97 0.92
N ASN A 138 -8.53 4.72 1.19
CA ASN A 138 -8.88 5.93 0.46
C ASN A 138 -8.30 7.21 1.08
N SER A 139 -7.41 7.09 2.07
CA SER A 139 -6.81 8.20 2.83
C SER A 139 -7.80 8.89 3.79
N GLU A 140 -8.90 8.22 4.16
CA GLU A 140 -9.82 8.72 5.18
C GLU A 140 -9.30 8.40 6.58
N ASN A 141 -9.45 9.32 7.53
CA ASN A 141 -9.04 9.07 8.91
C ASN A 141 -10.03 8.11 9.60
N SER A 142 -9.55 6.92 9.92
CA SER A 142 -10.29 5.85 10.60
C SER A 142 -9.88 5.68 12.07
N THR A 143 -9.09 6.60 12.64
CA THR A 143 -8.55 6.49 14.01
C THR A 143 -9.66 6.30 15.04
N ALA A 144 -10.73 7.09 14.96
CA ALA A 144 -11.88 7.01 15.88
C ALA A 144 -12.71 5.72 15.75
N LYS A 145 -12.56 4.98 14.65
CA LYS A 145 -13.21 3.67 14.44
C LYS A 145 -12.45 2.53 15.13
N TYR A 146 -11.16 2.71 15.38
CA TYR A 146 -10.26 1.67 15.89
C TYR A 146 -9.46 2.12 17.12
N PRO A 147 -10.12 2.54 18.22
CA PRO A 147 -9.39 2.89 19.45
C PRO A 147 -8.66 1.68 20.06
N ASP A 148 -9.18 0.46 19.87
CA ASP A 148 -8.51 -0.80 20.21
C ASP A 148 -7.22 -0.99 19.41
N LEU A 149 -7.21 -0.77 18.09
CA LEU A 149 -5.98 -0.87 17.30
C LEU A 149 -4.96 0.20 17.69
N VAL A 150 -5.40 1.40 18.05
CA VAL A 150 -4.51 2.44 18.58
C VAL A 150 -3.80 1.95 19.85
N SER A 151 -4.54 1.35 20.78
CA SER A 151 -4.00 0.76 22.02
C SER A 151 -3.05 -0.40 21.74
N ILE A 152 -3.45 -1.32 20.84
CA ILE A 152 -2.67 -2.49 20.42
C ILE A 152 -1.34 -2.08 19.80
N VAL A 153 -1.34 -1.14 18.85
CA VAL A 153 -0.12 -0.69 18.16
C VAL A 153 0.87 -0.05 19.13
N LYS A 154 0.37 0.75 20.09
CA LYS A 154 1.21 1.34 21.14
C LYS A 154 1.86 0.30 22.05
N ARG A 155 1.23 -0.85 22.26
CA ARG A 155 1.83 -1.99 22.99
C ARG A 155 2.77 -2.83 22.13
N ALA A 156 2.47 -2.93 20.83
CA ALA A 156 3.24 -3.74 19.89
C ALA A 156 4.61 -3.12 19.57
N ILE A 157 4.69 -1.79 19.45
CA ILE A 157 5.93 -1.08 19.13
C ILE A 157 6.98 -1.27 20.23
N LYS A 158 8.21 -1.62 19.84
CA LYS A 158 9.30 -1.83 20.80
C LYS A 158 9.80 -0.49 21.37
N PRO A 159 10.31 -0.48 22.62
CA PRO A 159 10.91 0.71 23.21
C PRO A 159 12.06 1.26 22.36
N GLY A 160 12.14 2.59 22.25
CA GLY A 160 13.21 3.28 21.51
C GLY A 160 12.99 3.41 20.00
N VAL A 161 11.90 2.86 19.47
CA VAL A 161 11.49 3.11 18.08
C VAL A 161 10.88 4.52 17.99
N GLY A 162 11.42 5.35 17.10
CA GLY A 162 10.89 6.69 16.82
C GLY A 162 9.67 6.66 15.90
N ALA A 163 9.42 7.75 15.18
CA ALA A 163 8.30 7.85 14.25
C ALA A 163 8.29 6.68 13.23
N CYS A 164 7.11 6.14 12.94
CA CYS A 164 6.95 4.97 12.09
C CYS A 164 5.67 5.05 11.25
N VAL A 165 5.70 4.50 10.04
CA VAL A 165 4.50 4.32 9.22
C VAL A 165 4.43 2.88 8.73
N LEU A 166 3.33 2.20 9.07
CA LEU A 166 3.05 0.82 8.69
C LEU A 166 1.91 0.73 7.69
N ASP A 167 1.96 -0.31 6.86
CA ASP A 167 0.86 -0.73 6.01
C ASP A 167 0.45 -2.15 6.39
N GLY A 168 -0.85 -2.41 6.42
CA GLY A 168 -1.39 -3.69 6.84
C GLY A 168 -2.90 -3.77 6.74
N GLU A 169 -3.45 -4.87 7.24
CA GLU A 169 -4.88 -5.16 7.20
C GLU A 169 -5.46 -5.26 8.62
N ALA A 170 -6.51 -4.50 8.90
CA ALA A 170 -7.33 -4.68 10.10
C ALA A 170 -8.38 -5.76 9.81
N VAL A 171 -8.35 -6.86 10.56
CA VAL A 171 -9.17 -8.06 10.31
C VAL A 171 -9.98 -8.40 11.56
N ALA A 172 -11.26 -8.73 11.38
CA ALA A 172 -12.08 -9.17 12.50
C ALA A 172 -11.57 -10.52 13.02
N ILE A 173 -11.50 -10.66 14.33
CA ILE A 173 -10.92 -11.86 14.94
C ILE A 173 -11.70 -12.27 16.19
N ASP A 174 -11.88 -13.57 16.36
CA ASP A 174 -12.35 -14.16 17.60
C ASP A 174 -11.14 -14.56 18.45
N ARG A 175 -11.00 -13.89 19.60
CA ARG A 175 -9.91 -14.15 20.57
C ARG A 175 -10.30 -15.18 21.63
N THR A 176 -11.55 -15.66 21.61
CA THR A 176 -12.03 -16.67 22.57
C THR A 176 -11.59 -18.08 22.18
N THR A 177 -11.26 -18.29 20.90
CA THR A 177 -10.69 -19.53 20.41
C THR A 177 -9.19 -19.59 20.66
N SER A 178 -8.65 -20.81 20.73
CA SER A 178 -7.21 -21.07 20.84
C SER A 178 -6.78 -22.06 19.76
N PRO A 179 -6.09 -21.63 18.69
CA PRO A 179 -5.64 -20.26 18.42
C PRO A 179 -6.79 -19.29 18.08
N PRO A 180 -6.56 -17.96 18.15
CA PRO A 180 -7.51 -16.97 17.65
C PRO A 180 -7.89 -17.22 16.19
N THR A 181 -9.16 -17.08 15.84
CA THR A 181 -9.67 -17.36 14.50
C THR A 181 -10.07 -16.09 13.76
N ILE A 182 -9.70 -16.01 12.49
CA ILE A 182 -10.12 -14.92 11.60
C ILE A 182 -11.62 -15.05 11.33
N LEU A 183 -12.32 -13.92 11.42
CA LEU A 183 -13.74 -13.83 11.12
C LEU A 183 -13.96 -13.22 9.72
N PRO A 184 -15.08 -13.53 9.04
CA PRO A 184 -15.38 -12.98 7.73
C PRO A 184 -15.44 -11.44 7.74
N PHE A 185 -15.04 -10.79 6.64
CA PHE A 185 -15.06 -9.33 6.52
C PHE A 185 -16.43 -8.69 6.82
N GLN A 186 -17.53 -9.39 6.52
CA GLN A 186 -18.90 -8.93 6.86
C GLN A 186 -19.05 -8.62 8.37
N GLN A 187 -18.37 -9.36 9.24
CA GLN A 187 -18.37 -9.07 10.68
C GLN A 187 -17.65 -7.75 10.97
N LEU A 188 -16.51 -7.49 10.32
CA LEU A 188 -15.77 -6.25 10.50
C LEU A 188 -16.61 -5.01 10.11
N MET A 189 -17.42 -5.12 9.07
CA MET A 189 -18.29 -4.03 8.60
C MET A 189 -19.37 -3.63 9.61
N ASN A 190 -19.75 -4.53 10.52
CA ASN A 190 -20.72 -4.25 11.58
C ASN A 190 -20.14 -3.40 12.72
N ARG A 191 -18.82 -3.11 12.72
CA ARG A 191 -18.22 -2.22 13.70
C ARG A 191 -18.75 -0.79 13.55
N LYS A 192 -19.04 -0.15 14.69
CA LYS A 192 -19.39 1.28 14.75
C LYS A 192 -18.25 2.13 14.17
N ARG A 193 -18.62 3.22 13.48
CA ARG A 193 -17.66 4.10 12.78
C ARG A 193 -17.26 5.35 13.57
N LYS A 194 -18.09 5.79 14.51
CA LYS A 194 -17.91 7.03 15.29
C LYS A 194 -18.23 6.76 16.75
N ASP A 195 -17.66 7.59 17.63
CA ASP A 195 -17.88 7.58 19.08
C ASP A 195 -17.72 6.17 19.68
N VAL A 196 -16.67 5.48 19.24
CA VAL A 196 -16.33 4.13 19.71
C VAL A 196 -15.46 4.25 20.94
N GLU A 197 -15.93 3.73 22.07
CA GLU A 197 -15.09 3.51 23.25
C GLU A 197 -14.56 2.08 23.26
N GLU A 198 -13.30 1.87 23.66
CA GLU A 198 -12.64 0.55 23.61
C GLU A 198 -13.41 -0.54 24.39
N LYS A 199 -14.06 -0.15 25.48
CA LYS A 199 -14.87 -1.03 26.34
C LYS A 199 -16.15 -1.56 25.65
N ASP A 200 -16.67 -0.83 24.67
CA ASP A 200 -17.93 -1.13 23.99
C ASP A 200 -17.71 -1.90 22.66
N ILE A 201 -16.47 -2.30 22.38
CA ILE A 201 -16.11 -3.03 21.16
C ILE A 201 -16.46 -4.51 21.34
N GLU A 202 -17.47 -4.97 20.64
CA GLU A 202 -17.83 -6.40 20.57
C GLU A 202 -16.94 -7.14 19.57
N ILE A 203 -16.86 -6.65 18.32
CA ILE A 203 -16.06 -7.26 17.25
C ILE A 203 -14.62 -6.81 17.38
N LYS A 204 -13.73 -7.68 17.86
CA LYS A 204 -12.30 -7.37 18.01
C LYS A 204 -11.61 -7.38 16.64
N ALA A 205 -10.57 -6.54 16.51
CA ALA A 205 -9.72 -6.52 15.33
C ALA A 205 -8.29 -6.98 15.68
N CYS A 206 -7.68 -7.70 14.75
CA CYS A 206 -6.24 -7.94 14.72
C CYS A 206 -5.63 -7.11 13.59
N MET A 207 -4.46 -6.53 13.84
CA MET A 207 -3.66 -5.86 12.84
C MET A 207 -2.67 -6.85 12.23
N PHE A 208 -2.80 -7.16 10.94
CA PHE A 208 -1.83 -7.93 10.18
C PHE A 208 -0.94 -6.98 9.36
N ALA A 209 0.21 -6.61 9.92
CA ALA A 209 1.16 -5.71 9.28
C ALA A 209 1.97 -6.43 8.20
N PHE A 210 2.05 -5.84 6.99
CA PHE A 210 2.74 -6.44 5.85
C PHE A 210 3.81 -5.53 5.21
N ASP A 211 3.92 -4.26 5.61
CA ASP A 211 4.95 -3.35 5.13
C ASP A 211 5.31 -2.25 6.14
N CYS A 212 6.49 -1.66 5.99
CA CYS A 212 6.98 -0.51 6.75
C CYS A 212 7.50 0.56 5.79
N LEU A 213 6.87 1.74 5.79
CA LEU A 213 7.12 2.81 4.83
C LEU A 213 8.02 3.91 5.39
N TYR A 214 8.11 4.01 6.73
CA TYR A 214 8.91 4.99 7.44
C TYR A 214 9.35 4.42 8.78
N LEU A 215 10.61 4.66 9.18
CA LEU A 215 11.11 4.28 10.49
C LEU A 215 12.17 5.26 11.00
N GLY A 216 11.98 5.77 12.22
CA GLY A 216 12.86 6.75 12.86
C GLY A 216 12.82 8.09 12.14
N ASN A 217 13.80 8.31 11.25
CA ASN A 217 13.93 9.55 10.46
C ASN A 217 14.07 9.29 8.95
N GLU A 218 13.80 8.05 8.51
CA GLU A 218 14.05 7.59 7.15
C GLU A 218 12.76 7.14 6.47
N SER A 219 12.54 7.63 5.23
CA SER A 219 11.53 7.06 4.34
C SER A 219 12.08 5.81 3.67
N LEU A 220 11.29 4.75 3.68
CA LEU A 220 11.63 3.45 3.13
C LEU A 220 10.98 3.18 1.77
N MET A 221 10.29 4.15 1.17
CA MET A 221 9.55 3.91 -0.09
C MET A 221 10.47 3.44 -1.23
N THR A 222 11.70 3.93 -1.28
CA THR A 222 12.72 3.52 -2.26
C THR A 222 13.69 2.49 -1.71
N THR A 223 13.31 1.78 -0.65
CA THR A 223 14.07 0.68 -0.06
C THR A 223 13.43 -0.64 -0.50
N PRO A 224 14.19 -1.68 -0.91
CA PRO A 224 13.62 -2.98 -1.29
C PRO A 224 12.80 -3.64 -0.17
N LEU A 225 11.79 -4.43 -0.54
CA LEU A 225 10.86 -5.06 0.41
C LEU A 225 11.57 -5.89 1.50
N ALA A 226 12.63 -6.61 1.15
CA ALA A 226 13.40 -7.40 2.11
C ALA A 226 13.87 -6.55 3.31
N GLU A 227 14.49 -5.40 3.03
CA GLU A 227 14.97 -4.46 4.05
C GLU A 227 13.82 -3.78 4.81
N ARG A 228 12.72 -3.43 4.12
CA ARG A 228 11.53 -2.86 4.77
C ARG A 228 10.91 -3.84 5.76
N ARG A 229 10.88 -5.12 5.40
CA ARG A 229 10.35 -6.20 6.24
C ARG A 229 11.24 -6.45 7.47
N GLU A 230 12.56 -6.44 7.31
CA GLU A 230 13.48 -6.50 8.45
C GLU A 230 13.28 -5.32 9.42
N LYS A 231 13.10 -4.11 8.88
CA LYS A 231 12.76 -2.91 9.67
C LYS A 231 11.40 -3.06 10.38
N LEU A 232 10.39 -3.63 9.73
CA LEU A 232 9.11 -3.96 10.35
C LEU A 232 9.29 -4.93 11.55
N TYR A 233 9.99 -6.04 11.34
CA TYR A 233 10.16 -7.10 12.36
C TYR A 233 11.04 -6.64 13.53
N SER A 234 12.05 -5.81 13.25
CA SER A 234 12.89 -5.23 14.30
C SER A 234 12.13 -4.21 15.15
N ALA A 235 11.14 -3.50 14.62
CA ALA A 235 10.42 -2.44 15.32
C ALA A 235 9.23 -2.91 16.18
N PHE A 236 8.63 -4.07 15.91
CA PHE A 236 7.39 -4.51 16.57
C PHE A 236 7.48 -5.91 17.19
N ASN A 237 6.72 -6.13 18.26
CA ASN A 237 6.49 -7.43 18.89
C ASN A 237 5.19 -8.05 18.36
N VAL A 238 5.22 -9.36 18.12
CA VAL A 238 4.01 -10.13 17.78
C VAL A 238 3.18 -10.31 19.05
N MET A 239 1.89 -10.01 18.94
CA MET A 239 0.86 -10.22 19.97
C MET A 239 -0.26 -11.03 19.33
N PRO A 240 -0.31 -12.36 19.53
CA PRO A 240 -1.28 -13.24 18.87
C PRO A 240 -2.73 -12.75 19.02
N GLY A 241 -3.41 -12.61 17.89
CA GLY A 241 -4.78 -12.12 17.77
C GLY A 241 -4.99 -10.62 18.01
N GLU A 242 -3.91 -9.85 18.16
CA GLU A 242 -3.95 -8.40 18.29
C GLU A 242 -3.08 -7.68 17.26
N PHE A 243 -1.79 -8.03 17.17
CA PHE A 243 -0.84 -7.48 16.23
C PHE A 243 0.07 -8.61 15.74
N GLU A 244 -0.03 -8.93 14.46
CA GLU A 244 0.76 -9.98 13.84
C GLU A 244 1.38 -9.47 12.54
N PHE A 245 2.45 -10.12 12.11
CA PHE A 245 2.95 -9.91 10.76
C PHE A 245 2.15 -10.78 9.79
N ALA A 246 2.00 -10.34 8.56
CA ALA A 246 1.41 -11.17 7.52
C ALA A 246 2.18 -12.50 7.41
N LYS A 247 1.45 -13.63 7.43
CA LYS A 247 2.09 -14.94 7.26
C LYS A 247 2.69 -15.03 5.87
N THR A 248 3.97 -15.40 5.79
CA THR A 248 4.74 -15.39 4.55
C THR A 248 5.33 -16.76 4.21
N HIS A 249 5.47 -17.07 2.92
CA HIS A 249 6.25 -18.19 2.40
C HIS A 249 7.05 -17.74 1.18
N THR A 250 8.35 -18.00 1.15
CA THR A 250 9.23 -17.67 0.01
C THR A 250 9.64 -18.97 -0.65
N SER A 251 9.18 -19.18 -1.88
CA SER A 251 9.49 -20.38 -2.66
C SER A 251 9.30 -20.14 -4.15
N GLY A 252 10.16 -20.75 -4.97
CA GLY A 252 10.01 -20.84 -6.42
C GLY A 252 9.35 -22.14 -6.87
N ASP A 253 8.91 -23.00 -5.94
CA ASP A 253 8.27 -24.27 -6.24
C ASP A 253 6.74 -24.14 -6.37
N ALA A 254 6.18 -24.70 -7.44
CA ALA A 254 4.76 -24.58 -7.75
C ALA A 254 3.88 -25.28 -6.70
N ASP A 255 4.29 -26.45 -6.23
CA ASP A 255 3.51 -27.26 -5.29
C ASP A 255 3.55 -26.66 -3.88
N GLU A 256 4.66 -26.04 -3.48
CA GLU A 256 4.75 -25.24 -2.26
C GLU A 256 3.84 -24.01 -2.30
N ILE A 257 3.82 -23.27 -3.40
CA ILE A 257 2.93 -22.10 -3.53
C ILE A 257 1.47 -22.53 -3.55
N ALA A 258 1.13 -23.62 -4.23
CA ALA A 258 -0.23 -24.17 -4.25
C ALA A 258 -0.69 -24.61 -2.85
N ARG A 259 0.17 -25.32 -2.10
CA ARG A 259 -0.12 -25.68 -0.71
C ARG A 259 -0.31 -24.45 0.17
N PHE A 260 0.54 -23.44 0.02
CA PHE A 260 0.42 -22.20 0.78
C PHE A 260 -0.86 -21.41 0.43
N LEU A 261 -1.30 -21.46 -0.83
CA LEU A 261 -2.59 -20.91 -1.26
C LEU A 261 -3.75 -21.64 -0.56
N ASP A 262 -3.75 -22.97 -0.54
CA ASP A 262 -4.77 -23.75 0.15
C ASP A 262 -4.78 -23.49 1.66
N GLU A 263 -3.60 -23.40 2.30
CA GLU A 263 -3.47 -23.01 3.70
C GLU A 263 -4.06 -21.62 3.98
N SER A 264 -3.86 -20.66 3.06
CA SER A 264 -4.39 -19.30 3.20
C SER A 264 -5.92 -19.28 3.17
N VAL A 265 -6.54 -20.06 2.29
CA VAL A 265 -7.99 -20.15 2.16
C VAL A 265 -8.60 -20.88 3.35
N ASN A 266 -7.98 -21.97 3.79
CA ASN A 266 -8.40 -22.70 4.99
C ASN A 266 -8.27 -21.87 6.27
N ALA A 267 -7.39 -20.87 6.28
CA ALA A 267 -7.25 -19.89 7.36
C ALA A 267 -8.21 -18.68 7.23
N SER A 268 -9.26 -18.79 6.40
CA SER A 268 -10.26 -17.73 6.20
C SER A 268 -9.68 -16.42 5.61
N THR A 269 -8.70 -16.53 4.72
CA THR A 269 -8.20 -15.40 3.92
C THR A 269 -8.57 -15.57 2.44
N GLU A 270 -8.44 -14.51 1.63
CA GLU A 270 -8.87 -14.53 0.23
C GLU A 270 -7.92 -15.28 -0.73
N GLY A 271 -6.70 -15.58 -0.30
CA GLY A 271 -5.65 -16.13 -1.14
C GLY A 271 -4.28 -15.55 -0.80
N LEU A 272 -3.45 -15.26 -1.82
CA LEU A 272 -2.09 -14.77 -1.66
C LEU A 272 -1.85 -13.41 -2.30
N ILE A 273 -0.99 -12.61 -1.68
CA ILE A 273 -0.29 -11.47 -2.32
C ILE A 273 1.14 -11.91 -2.59
N ILE A 274 1.59 -11.80 -3.83
CA ILE A 274 2.96 -12.13 -4.24
C ILE A 274 3.73 -10.84 -4.44
N LYS A 275 4.93 -10.73 -3.86
CA LYS A 275 5.74 -9.52 -3.91
C LYS A 275 7.19 -9.82 -4.27
N THR A 276 7.78 -9.03 -5.14
CA THR A 276 9.25 -9.00 -5.37
C THR A 276 9.98 -8.58 -4.11
N MET A 277 11.12 -9.21 -3.82
CA MET A 277 11.87 -8.98 -2.57
C MET A 277 13.01 -7.96 -2.70
N HIS A 278 13.72 -7.99 -3.83
CA HIS A 278 14.98 -7.28 -4.02
C HIS A 278 14.96 -6.33 -5.23
N GLY A 279 15.92 -5.40 -5.25
CA GLY A 279 16.11 -4.46 -6.35
C GLY A 279 15.08 -3.34 -6.42
N ALA A 280 15.15 -2.53 -7.49
CA ALA A 280 14.28 -1.36 -7.68
C ALA A 280 12.82 -1.73 -7.92
N ASP A 281 12.57 -2.91 -8.49
CA ASP A 281 11.23 -3.46 -8.70
C ASP A 281 10.60 -3.94 -7.38
N ALA A 282 11.31 -3.92 -6.25
CA ALA A 282 10.75 -4.22 -4.93
C ALA A 282 10.46 -2.96 -4.10
N HIS A 283 10.62 -1.76 -4.66
CA HIS A 283 10.26 -0.49 -4.00
C HIS A 283 8.74 -0.37 -3.80
N TYR A 284 8.34 0.46 -2.83
CA TYR A 284 6.94 0.81 -2.63
C TYR A 284 6.54 1.91 -3.60
N GLU A 285 5.54 1.65 -4.46
CA GLU A 285 5.09 2.58 -5.49
C GLU A 285 3.64 3.04 -5.23
N PRO A 286 3.43 4.20 -4.60
CA PRO A 286 2.10 4.74 -4.31
C PRO A 286 1.21 4.86 -5.55
N SER A 287 -0.06 4.49 -5.42
CA SER A 287 -1.07 4.49 -6.49
C SER A 287 -0.78 3.59 -7.70
N ARG A 288 0.37 2.92 -7.77
CA ARG A 288 0.72 2.08 -8.93
C ARG A 288 0.19 0.66 -8.75
N ARG A 289 -0.27 0.11 -9.86
CA ARG A 289 -0.52 -1.32 -10.06
C ARG A 289 0.58 -1.85 -10.97
N SER A 290 1.76 -2.06 -10.40
CA SER A 290 2.89 -2.64 -11.11
C SER A 290 2.79 -4.18 -11.11
N LEU A 291 3.74 -4.80 -11.80
CA LEU A 291 3.89 -6.26 -11.81
C LEU A 291 4.65 -6.77 -10.57
N ASN A 292 5.00 -5.86 -9.68
CA ASN A 292 5.81 -6.12 -8.50
C ASN A 292 4.97 -6.76 -7.39
N TRP A 293 3.68 -6.42 -7.34
CA TRP A 293 2.68 -7.02 -6.44
C TRP A 293 1.59 -7.70 -7.26
N LEU A 294 1.43 -9.00 -7.10
CA LEU A 294 0.35 -9.78 -7.70
C LEU A 294 -0.62 -10.24 -6.62
N LYS A 295 -1.88 -10.46 -6.99
CA LYS A 295 -2.89 -11.09 -6.13
C LYS A 295 -3.37 -12.37 -6.81
N LEU A 296 -3.22 -13.48 -6.11
CA LEU A 296 -3.66 -14.80 -6.52
C LEU A 296 -4.80 -15.22 -5.59
N LYS A 297 -6.00 -15.42 -6.16
CA LYS A 297 -7.17 -15.89 -5.42
C LYS A 297 -7.53 -17.28 -5.90
N LYS A 298 -8.16 -18.06 -5.04
CA LYS A 298 -8.66 -19.40 -5.42
C LYS A 298 -9.67 -19.32 -6.56
N ASP A 299 -10.53 -18.30 -6.57
CA ASP A 299 -11.52 -18.06 -7.62
C ASP A 299 -10.91 -17.78 -9.01
N TYR A 300 -9.62 -17.43 -9.05
CA TYR A 300 -8.93 -17.17 -10.31
C TYR A 300 -8.30 -18.42 -10.92
N CYS A 301 -8.25 -19.52 -10.17
CA CYS A 301 -7.82 -20.81 -10.66
C CYS A 301 -9.00 -21.51 -11.36
N ASP A 302 -8.79 -21.94 -12.61
CA ASP A 302 -9.80 -22.63 -13.39
C ASP A 302 -10.40 -23.82 -12.64
N GLY A 303 -11.73 -23.87 -12.55
CA GLY A 303 -12.47 -24.95 -11.90
C GLY A 303 -12.49 -24.94 -10.38
N MET A 304 -11.92 -23.93 -9.71
CA MET A 304 -11.88 -23.82 -8.24
C MET A 304 -12.80 -22.74 -7.64
N GLY A 305 -13.43 -21.91 -8.45
CA GLY A 305 -14.41 -20.92 -8.00
C GLY A 305 -15.84 -21.48 -7.98
N ASP A 306 -16.67 -20.95 -7.09
CA ASP A 306 -18.11 -21.25 -7.08
C ASP A 306 -18.75 -20.78 -8.39
N SER A 307 -19.47 -21.68 -9.06
CA SER A 307 -20.26 -21.37 -10.26
C SER A 307 -21.74 -21.61 -9.98
N VAL A 308 -22.58 -20.67 -10.44
CA VAL A 308 -24.04 -20.73 -10.27
C VAL A 308 -24.73 -20.42 -11.58
N ASP A 309 -25.78 -21.17 -11.89
CA ASP A 309 -26.66 -20.92 -13.03
C ASP A 309 -27.77 -19.95 -12.63
N LEU A 310 -27.78 -18.75 -13.23
CA LEU A 310 -28.74 -17.70 -12.91
C LEU A 310 -29.62 -17.37 -14.11
N VAL A 311 -30.92 -17.15 -13.86
CA VAL A 311 -31.87 -16.68 -14.87
C VAL A 311 -31.89 -15.15 -14.87
N PRO A 312 -31.59 -14.48 -16.01
CA PRO A 312 -31.75 -13.03 -16.11
C PRO A 312 -33.22 -12.62 -15.94
N VAL A 313 -33.56 -11.86 -14.90
CA VAL A 313 -34.94 -11.43 -14.61
C VAL A 313 -35.22 -9.96 -14.98
N ALA A 314 -34.18 -9.15 -15.16
CA ALA A 314 -34.30 -7.74 -15.51
C ALA A 314 -33.01 -7.23 -16.17
N ALA A 315 -33.11 -6.10 -16.90
CA ALA A 315 -31.97 -5.35 -17.41
C ALA A 315 -32.15 -3.86 -17.06
N LEU A 316 -31.05 -3.17 -16.75
CA LEU A 316 -31.02 -1.74 -16.48
C LEU A 316 -30.40 -1.00 -17.68
N PHE A 317 -30.97 0.15 -18.06
CA PHE A 317 -30.35 1.01 -19.08
C PHE A 317 -29.00 1.54 -18.55
N TRP A 318 -27.98 1.49 -19.40
CA TRP A 318 -26.67 2.06 -19.09
C TRP A 318 -26.79 3.57 -18.84
N GLN A 319 -26.39 4.02 -17.66
CA GLN A 319 -26.21 5.44 -17.36
C GLN A 319 -24.73 5.79 -17.44
N ARG A 320 -24.37 6.77 -18.29
CA ARG A 320 -23.07 7.43 -18.16
C ARG A 320 -23.12 8.33 -16.92
N GLN A 321 -22.46 7.90 -15.85
CA GLN A 321 -22.04 8.80 -14.76
C GLN A 321 -20.72 9.47 -15.13
#